data_AF-G0NDJ8-F1
#
_entry.id   AF-G0NDJ8-F1
#
_cell.length_a   1.000
_cell.length_b   1.000
_cell.length_c   1.000
_cell.angle_alpha   90.00
_cell.angle_beta   90.00
_cell.angle_gamma   90.00
#
_symmetry.space_group_name_H-M   'P 1'
#
loop_
_entity.id
_entity.type
_entity.pdbx_description
1 polymer ?
#
loop_
_entity_poly.entity_id
_entity_poly.type
_entity_poly.pdbx_seq_one_letter_code
_entity_poly.pdbx_strand_id
1 'polypeptide(L)'
;MSGLFKNVSISMQLYLISCSDSFEQLILLVKDLNLKLGNIRLDPYNYADRMCRLAFEECNNAKKLQVDCLTSPDFNSNFEEIPQFHNQMFRAQLPWFSMKHVSQRFMNCKEIHLERPTSSDLELNEFLKIWIEGSAIKYLTANFRTDIDTEEVLYGIPAVELPSVFIKCGSGIEKKKYNQCFVIQQSNGTDGVICADKGRRFKLSTVFEIENGEKFGEEETEDPMEIDDDSSEDRRVGG
;
A
#
# COMPACT_ATOMS: atom_id res chain seq x y z
N MET A 1 8.49 -34.65 4.60
CA MET A 1 7.36 -33.83 5.09
C MET A 1 7.00 -32.66 4.17
N SER A 2 7.69 -32.45 3.04
CA SER A 2 7.40 -31.38 2.07
C SER A 2 6.11 -31.67 1.26
N GLY A 3 4.96 -31.26 1.78
CA GLY A 3 3.69 -31.39 1.05
C GLY A 3 2.43 -31.10 1.85
N LEU A 4 2.50 -31.18 3.18
CA LEU A 4 1.32 -31.04 4.05
C LEU A 4 0.80 -29.60 4.20
N PHE A 5 1.61 -28.58 3.92
CA PHE A 5 1.28 -27.19 4.27
C PHE A 5 1.16 -26.21 3.08
N LYS A 6 1.00 -26.70 1.85
CA LYS A 6 1.01 -25.84 0.64
C LYS A 6 -0.05 -24.71 0.64
N ASN A 7 -1.10 -24.86 1.44
CA ASN A 7 -2.20 -23.91 1.55
C ASN A 7 -2.34 -23.28 2.95
N VAL A 8 -1.38 -23.49 3.85
CA VAL A 8 -1.39 -22.85 5.16
C VAL A 8 -0.68 -21.51 5.07
N SER A 9 -1.38 -20.45 5.49
CA SER A 9 -0.82 -19.12 5.67
C SER A 9 -0.75 -18.76 7.14
N ILE A 10 0.28 -18.00 7.51
CA ILE A 10 0.42 -17.40 8.84
C ILE A 10 0.14 -15.91 8.75
N SER A 11 -0.84 -15.45 9.52
CA SER A 11 -1.11 -14.04 9.77
C SER A 11 -0.61 -13.68 11.17
N MET A 12 -0.14 -12.45 11.33
CA MET A 12 0.42 -11.96 12.59
C MET A 12 0.23 -10.45 12.69
N GLN A 13 -0.02 -10.03 13.92
CA GLN A 13 -0.09 -8.63 14.29
C GLN A 13 0.77 -8.39 15.53
N LEU A 14 1.75 -7.48 15.40
CA LEU A 14 2.69 -7.16 16.48
C LEU A 14 2.52 -5.70 16.89
N TYR A 15 2.11 -5.52 18.15
CA TYR A 15 1.83 -4.21 18.75
C TYR A 15 2.88 -3.76 19.78
N LEU A 16 3.74 -4.67 20.27
CA LEU A 16 4.63 -4.40 21.41
C LEU A 16 6.12 -4.43 21.03
N ILE A 17 6.89 -3.62 21.75
CA ILE A 17 8.31 -3.34 21.52
C ILE A 17 9.20 -4.58 21.73
N SER A 18 8.81 -5.47 22.66
CA SER A 18 9.55 -6.68 23.00
C SER A 18 9.36 -7.84 22.02
N CYS A 19 8.66 -7.62 20.91
CA CYS A 19 8.35 -8.67 19.94
C CYS A 19 9.35 -8.78 18.78
N SER A 20 10.49 -8.06 18.79
CA SER A 20 11.47 -8.17 17.69
C SER A 20 12.00 -9.60 17.54
N ASP A 21 12.31 -10.26 18.66
CA ASP A 21 12.83 -11.62 18.65
C ASP A 21 11.74 -12.62 18.30
N SER A 22 10.50 -12.37 18.74
CA SER A 22 9.32 -13.15 18.35
C SER A 22 9.04 -13.03 16.84
N PHE A 23 9.20 -11.84 16.27
CA PHE A 23 9.02 -11.59 14.84
C PHE A 23 10.04 -12.40 14.03
N GLU A 24 11.33 -12.28 14.37
CA GLU A 24 12.41 -13.01 13.71
C GLU A 24 12.23 -14.53 13.82
N GLN A 25 11.94 -15.04 15.02
CA GLN A 25 11.68 -16.47 15.21
C GLN A 25 10.49 -16.96 14.39
N LEU A 26 9.43 -16.17 14.25
CA LEU A 26 8.30 -16.53 13.41
C LEU A 26 8.67 -16.54 11.93
N ILE A 27 9.42 -15.55 11.45
CA ILE A 27 9.89 -15.52 10.06
C ILE A 27 10.77 -16.75 9.77
N LEU A 28 11.67 -17.13 10.68
CA LEU A 28 12.45 -18.36 10.57
C LEU A 28 11.55 -19.59 10.51
N LEU A 29 10.55 -19.68 11.39
CA LEU A 29 9.60 -20.79 11.40
C LEU A 29 8.80 -20.89 10.09
N VAL A 30 8.31 -19.76 9.57
CA VAL A 30 7.60 -19.68 8.28
C VAL A 30 8.47 -20.23 7.16
N LYS A 31 9.74 -19.84 7.12
CA LYS A 31 10.70 -20.33 6.13
C LYS A 31 10.97 -21.82 6.28
N ASP A 32 11.27 -22.28 7.49
CA ASP A 32 11.58 -23.68 7.79
C ASP A 32 10.42 -24.62 7.43
N LEU A 33 9.18 -24.16 7.63
CA LEU A 33 7.96 -24.89 7.32
C LEU A 33 7.45 -24.64 5.89
N ASN A 34 8.11 -23.77 5.11
CA ASN A 34 7.71 -23.35 3.77
C ASN A 34 6.24 -22.88 3.70
N LEU A 35 5.86 -22.02 4.66
CA LEU A 35 4.52 -21.48 4.79
C LEU A 35 4.37 -20.18 4.00
N LYS A 36 3.12 -19.84 3.66
CA LYS A 36 2.81 -18.53 3.07
C LYS A 36 2.66 -17.49 4.18
N LEU A 37 3.15 -16.28 3.94
CA LEU A 37 2.84 -15.14 4.78
C LEU A 37 1.47 -14.59 4.37
N GLY A 38 0.54 -14.57 5.33
CA GLY A 38 -0.79 -14.00 5.19
C GLY A 38 -0.76 -12.50 5.44
N ASN A 39 -1.44 -12.06 6.50
CA ASN A 39 -1.51 -10.67 6.90
C ASN A 39 -0.42 -10.38 7.94
N ILE A 40 0.53 -9.51 7.63
CA ILE A 40 1.58 -9.09 8.55
C ILE A 40 1.37 -7.62 8.88
N ARG A 41 1.12 -7.31 10.16
CA ARG A 41 1.01 -5.93 10.65
C ARG A 41 2.00 -5.66 11.77
N LEU A 42 2.78 -4.60 11.59
CA LEU A 42 3.79 -4.11 12.51
C LEU A 42 3.40 -2.71 12.95
N ASP A 43 3.12 -2.54 14.25
CA ASP A 43 2.68 -1.26 14.83
C ASP A 43 3.38 -1.03 16.19
N PRO A 44 4.72 -1.01 16.25
CA PRO A 44 5.45 -0.80 17.49
C PRO A 44 5.40 0.66 17.94
N TYR A 45 5.16 0.89 19.24
CA TYR A 45 5.08 2.23 19.83
C TYR A 45 6.39 3.07 19.79
N ASN A 46 7.54 2.48 19.50
CA ASN A 46 8.86 3.14 19.51
C ASN A 46 9.64 2.85 18.23
N TYR A 47 10.80 3.49 18.08
CA TYR A 47 11.73 3.21 16.98
C TYR A 47 12.07 1.72 16.88
N ALA A 48 11.74 1.10 15.75
CA ALA A 48 11.83 -0.33 15.51
C ALA A 48 12.59 -0.64 14.21
N ASP A 49 13.73 0.02 14.02
CA ASP A 49 14.57 -0.05 12.82
C ASP A 49 14.86 -1.50 12.38
N ARG A 50 15.24 -2.36 13.33
CA ARG A 50 15.53 -3.78 13.06
C ARG A 50 14.30 -4.52 12.54
N MET A 51 13.13 -4.30 13.15
CA MET A 51 11.88 -4.96 12.76
C MET A 51 11.41 -4.45 11.39
N CYS A 52 11.51 -3.14 11.16
CA CYS A 52 11.20 -2.50 9.88
C CYS A 52 12.07 -3.08 8.76
N ARG A 53 13.39 -3.17 8.98
CA ARG A 53 14.33 -3.75 8.02
C ARG A 53 14.00 -5.21 7.70
N LEU A 54 13.82 -6.02 8.73
CA LEU A 54 13.49 -7.43 8.57
C LEU A 54 12.16 -7.62 7.81
N ALA A 55 11.17 -6.76 8.03
CA ALA A 55 9.92 -6.79 7.28
C ALA A 55 10.14 -6.53 5.79
N PHE A 56 10.97 -5.55 5.43
CA PHE A 56 11.28 -5.28 4.03
C PHE A 56 12.14 -6.37 3.37
N GLU A 57 12.98 -7.06 4.14
CA GLU A 57 13.80 -8.16 3.64
C GLU A 57 12.98 -9.44 3.43
N GLU A 58 12.01 -9.71 4.30
CA GLU A 58 11.42 -11.05 4.43
C GLU A 58 9.92 -11.14 4.14
N CYS A 59 9.19 -10.02 4.15
CA CYS A 59 7.73 -10.00 3.99
C CYS A 59 7.27 -9.53 2.60
N ASN A 60 8.17 -9.50 1.61
CA ASN A 60 7.87 -9.02 0.25
C ASN A 60 6.82 -9.87 -0.51
N ASN A 61 6.58 -11.09 -0.05
CA ASN A 61 5.59 -12.02 -0.58
C ASN A 61 4.39 -12.25 0.36
N ALA A 62 4.24 -11.46 1.43
CA ALA A 62 3.05 -11.53 2.27
C ALA A 62 1.78 -11.17 1.49
N LYS A 63 0.62 -11.75 1.82
CA LYS A 63 -0.67 -11.35 1.20
C LYS A 63 -0.92 -9.86 1.48
N LYS A 64 -0.84 -9.45 2.75
CA LYS A 64 -0.97 -8.06 3.18
C LYS A 64 0.21 -7.70 4.09
N LEU A 65 0.83 -6.55 3.87
CA LEU A 65 1.90 -6.03 4.70
C LEU A 65 1.58 -4.61 5.15
N GLN A 66 1.47 -4.39 6.45
CA GLN A 66 1.28 -3.09 7.07
C GLN A 66 2.46 -2.78 7.99
N VAL A 67 3.18 -1.70 7.70
CA VAL A 67 4.36 -1.25 8.44
C VAL A 67 4.11 0.15 8.98
N ASP A 68 3.60 0.21 10.20
CA ASP A 68 3.39 1.45 10.96
C ASP A 68 4.47 1.63 12.03
N CYS A 69 5.71 1.20 11.71
CA CYS A 69 6.86 1.35 12.59
C CYS A 69 7.39 2.78 12.56
N LEU A 70 7.66 3.36 13.72
CA LEU A 70 8.58 4.50 13.80
C LEU A 70 10.00 3.99 13.50
N THR A 71 10.78 4.76 12.75
CA THR A 71 12.21 4.50 12.53
C THR A 71 13.04 5.67 13.04
N SER A 72 14.25 5.39 13.49
CA SER A 72 15.16 6.43 13.96
C SER A 72 15.48 7.43 12.82
N PRO A 73 15.90 8.68 13.14
CA PRO A 73 16.30 9.65 12.14
C PRO A 73 17.46 9.18 11.23
N ASP A 74 18.32 8.31 11.76
CA ASP A 74 19.47 7.74 11.06
C ASP A 74 19.12 6.43 10.31
N PHE A 75 17.84 6.05 10.30
CA PHE A 75 17.39 4.87 9.57
C PHE A 75 17.63 5.07 8.08
N ASN A 76 18.64 4.37 7.58
CA ASN A 76 18.93 4.21 6.18
C ASN A 76 18.81 2.72 5.87
N SER A 77 17.82 2.35 5.07
CA SER A 77 17.80 1.04 4.43
C SER A 77 18.25 1.21 2.99
N ASN A 78 19.20 0.40 2.57
CA ASN A 78 19.59 0.32 1.18
C ASN A 78 18.46 -0.35 0.39
N PHE A 79 17.44 0.43 0.01
CA PHE A 79 16.28 -0.03 -0.75
C PHE A 79 16.65 -0.61 -2.11
N GLU A 80 17.88 -0.41 -2.57
CA GLU A 80 18.37 -1.04 -3.78
C GLU A 80 18.62 -2.55 -3.60
N GLU A 81 18.76 -3.02 -2.36
CA GLU A 81 19.02 -4.42 -2.03
C GLU A 81 17.75 -5.20 -1.66
N ILE A 82 16.63 -4.52 -1.39
CA ILE A 82 15.40 -5.23 -1.01
C ILE A 82 14.73 -5.87 -2.23
N PRO A 83 14.08 -7.04 -2.08
CA PRO A 83 13.41 -7.72 -3.19
C PRO A 83 12.21 -6.91 -3.72
N GLN A 84 11.70 -7.30 -4.90
CA GLN A 84 10.44 -6.77 -5.43
C GLN A 84 9.26 -7.28 -4.59
N PHE A 85 8.30 -6.40 -4.34
CA PHE A 85 7.10 -6.65 -3.53
C PHE A 85 5.94 -7.03 -4.42
N HIS A 86 5.23 -8.08 -4.03
CA HIS A 86 4.10 -8.65 -4.78
C HIS A 86 2.86 -8.79 -3.89
N ASN A 87 2.76 -7.94 -2.85
CA ASN A 87 1.66 -8.01 -1.91
C ASN A 87 0.34 -7.64 -2.61
N GLN A 88 -0.76 -8.24 -2.17
CA GLN A 88 -2.07 -7.74 -2.56
C GLN A 88 -2.29 -6.34 -1.97
N MET A 89 -1.85 -6.12 -0.73
CA MET A 89 -1.93 -4.83 -0.08
C MET A 89 -0.62 -4.50 0.64
N PHE A 90 -0.11 -3.31 0.39
CA PHE A 90 0.98 -2.71 1.15
C PHE A 90 0.50 -1.41 1.81
N ARG A 91 0.74 -1.27 3.11
CA ARG A 91 0.47 -0.04 3.85
C ARG A 91 1.70 0.37 4.64
N ALA A 92 2.03 1.64 4.61
CA ALA A 92 3.15 2.18 5.37
C ALA A 92 2.88 3.58 5.92
N GLN A 93 3.28 3.80 7.17
CA GLN A 93 3.39 5.13 7.77
C GLN A 93 4.87 5.44 8.06
N LEU A 94 5.61 5.70 6.99
CA LEU A 94 7.07 5.82 7.03
C LEU A 94 7.49 7.19 6.46
N PRO A 95 7.85 8.18 7.29
CA PRO A 95 8.15 9.53 6.81
C PRO A 95 9.28 9.64 5.79
N TRP A 96 10.25 8.72 5.80
CA TRP A 96 11.35 8.67 4.86
C TRP A 96 11.00 7.92 3.55
N PHE A 97 9.87 7.21 3.51
CA PHE A 97 9.42 6.46 2.34
C PHE A 97 8.90 7.42 1.28
N SER A 98 9.17 7.12 0.00
CA SER A 98 8.95 8.03 -1.13
C SER A 98 8.39 7.28 -2.34
N MET A 99 7.86 8.02 -3.31
CA MET A 99 7.38 7.46 -4.57
C MET A 99 8.51 6.79 -5.38
N LYS A 100 9.75 7.23 -5.23
CA LYS A 100 10.91 6.53 -5.79
C LYS A 100 10.99 5.07 -5.29
N HIS A 101 10.76 4.85 -3.99
CA HIS A 101 10.73 3.49 -3.44
C HIS A 101 9.62 2.66 -4.05
N VAL A 102 8.42 3.25 -4.23
CA VAL A 102 7.28 2.60 -4.88
C VAL A 102 7.65 2.17 -6.30
N SER A 103 8.14 3.09 -7.12
CA SER A 103 8.52 2.86 -8.52
C SER A 103 9.58 1.77 -8.66
N GLN A 104 10.52 1.69 -7.70
CA GLN A 104 11.61 0.73 -7.77
C GLN A 104 11.24 -0.66 -7.27
N ARG A 105 10.34 -0.80 -6.28
CA ARG A 105 10.15 -2.07 -5.55
C ARG A 105 8.71 -2.55 -5.41
N PHE A 106 7.71 -1.70 -5.64
CA PHE A 106 6.30 -2.00 -5.32
C PHE A 106 5.38 -1.97 -6.54
N MET A 107 5.92 -1.88 -7.76
CA MET A 107 5.12 -1.84 -9.00
C MET A 107 4.30 -3.12 -9.26
N ASN A 108 4.64 -4.22 -8.57
CA ASN A 108 3.91 -5.49 -8.63
C ASN A 108 2.89 -5.68 -7.49
N CYS A 109 2.76 -4.70 -6.58
CA CYS A 109 1.68 -4.71 -5.59
C CYS A 109 0.35 -4.31 -6.24
N LYS A 110 -0.78 -4.79 -5.69
CA LYS A 110 -2.11 -4.37 -6.19
C LYS A 110 -2.62 -3.10 -5.53
N GLU A 111 -2.47 -3.00 -4.20
CA GLU A 111 -2.95 -1.87 -3.41
C GLU A 111 -1.83 -1.29 -2.56
N ILE A 112 -1.72 0.04 -2.56
CA ILE A 112 -0.69 0.78 -1.81
C ILE A 112 -1.34 1.93 -1.02
N HIS A 113 -1.05 1.99 0.27
CA HIS A 113 -1.50 3.05 1.17
C HIS A 113 -0.30 3.67 1.90
N LEU A 114 0.00 4.93 1.60
CA LEU A 114 1.13 5.65 2.17
C LEU A 114 0.64 6.82 3.00
N GLU A 115 1.06 6.84 4.27
CA GLU A 115 0.80 7.94 5.17
C GLU A 115 2.06 8.78 5.38
N ARG A 116 1.98 10.05 4.99
CA ARG A 116 3.06 11.04 5.07
C ARG A 116 4.35 10.63 4.34
N PRO A 117 4.30 10.07 3.12
CA PRO A 117 5.51 9.85 2.35
C PRO A 117 6.19 11.19 2.03
N THR A 118 7.50 11.15 1.87
CA THR A 118 8.29 12.27 1.35
C THR A 118 8.38 12.11 -0.16
N SER A 119 7.71 12.97 -0.94
CA SER A 119 7.92 13.01 -2.39
C SER A 119 7.68 14.40 -2.95
N SER A 120 8.37 14.72 -4.05
CA SER A 120 8.11 15.90 -4.86
C SER A 120 7.10 15.60 -5.97
N ASP A 121 6.55 16.65 -6.58
CA ASP A 121 5.68 16.54 -7.75
C ASP A 121 6.42 15.89 -8.94
N LEU A 122 7.72 16.16 -9.09
CA LEU A 122 8.59 15.46 -10.04
C LEU A 122 8.69 13.95 -9.77
N GLU A 123 8.87 13.51 -8.52
CA GLU A 123 8.91 12.07 -8.20
C GLU A 123 7.56 11.38 -8.46
N LEU A 124 6.45 12.09 -8.24
CA LEU A 124 5.11 11.61 -8.60
C LEU A 124 4.93 11.50 -10.12
N ASN A 125 5.41 12.48 -10.89
CA ASN A 125 5.41 12.43 -12.36
C ASN A 125 6.22 11.24 -12.89
N GLU A 126 7.41 11.01 -12.36
CA GLU A 126 8.25 9.86 -12.70
C GLU A 126 7.57 8.53 -12.36
N PHE A 127 6.96 8.44 -11.17
CA PHE A 127 6.14 7.28 -10.80
C PHE A 127 5.02 7.04 -11.81
N LEU A 128 4.27 8.07 -12.20
CA LEU A 128 3.17 7.90 -13.15
C LEU A 128 3.64 7.44 -14.52
N LYS A 129 4.78 7.94 -15.01
CA LYS A 129 5.38 7.47 -16.27
C LYS A 129 5.71 5.98 -16.20
N ILE A 130 6.32 5.52 -15.10
CA ILE A 130 6.62 4.09 -14.91
C ILE A 130 5.33 3.28 -14.76
N TRP A 131 4.31 3.80 -14.08
CA TRP A 131 3.00 3.15 -13.97
C TRP A 131 2.32 2.99 -15.34
N ILE A 132 2.43 4.00 -16.21
CA ILE A 132 1.91 3.97 -17.59
C ILE A 132 2.61 2.89 -18.42
N GLU A 133 3.91 2.69 -18.26
CA GLU A 133 4.65 1.63 -18.98
C GLU A 133 4.11 0.24 -18.63
N GLY A 134 3.74 0.03 -17.37
CA GLY A 134 3.04 -1.17 -16.91
C GLY A 134 3.18 -1.37 -15.40
N SER A 135 2.07 -1.60 -14.73
CA SER A 135 2.04 -1.83 -13.28
C SER A 135 0.89 -2.74 -12.88
N ALA A 136 1.08 -3.52 -11.82
CA ALA A 136 -0.01 -4.26 -11.16
C ALA A 136 -0.81 -3.40 -10.18
N ILE A 137 -0.36 -2.17 -9.88
CA ILE A 137 -1.02 -1.26 -8.94
C ILE A 137 -2.37 -0.87 -9.51
N LYS A 138 -3.41 -1.36 -8.85
CA LYS A 138 -4.82 -1.04 -9.13
C LYS A 138 -5.31 0.13 -8.30
N TYR A 139 -4.78 0.29 -7.08
CA TYR A 139 -5.15 1.35 -6.16
C TYR A 139 -3.93 1.87 -5.42
N LEU A 140 -3.74 3.19 -5.43
CA LEU A 140 -2.75 3.87 -4.60
C LEU A 140 -3.37 5.07 -3.92
N THR A 141 -3.11 5.20 -2.62
CA THR A 141 -3.39 6.40 -1.85
C THR A 141 -2.12 6.88 -1.17
N ALA A 142 -1.82 8.16 -1.32
CA ALA A 142 -0.71 8.80 -0.63
C ALA A 142 -1.18 10.13 -0.02
N ASN A 143 -0.92 10.30 1.27
CA ASN A 143 -1.30 11.50 2.02
C ASN A 143 -0.04 12.30 2.36
N PHE A 144 0.28 13.28 1.53
CA PHE A 144 1.49 14.08 1.61
C PHE A 144 1.42 15.16 2.68
N ARG A 145 2.59 15.64 3.11
CA ARG A 145 2.70 16.77 4.05
C ARG A 145 2.51 18.11 3.35
N THR A 146 2.89 18.17 2.08
CA THR A 146 2.80 19.34 1.21
C THR A 146 1.65 19.19 0.23
N ASP A 147 1.20 20.31 -0.31
CA ASP A 147 0.22 20.31 -1.39
C ASP A 147 0.93 19.83 -2.68
N ILE A 148 0.18 19.16 -3.54
CA ILE A 148 0.58 18.58 -4.82
C ILE A 148 0.17 19.54 -5.92
N ASP A 149 1.11 19.92 -6.76
CA ASP A 149 0.79 20.59 -8.02
C ASP A 149 0.42 19.54 -9.08
N THR A 150 -0.87 19.42 -9.36
CA THR A 150 -1.36 18.41 -10.33
C THR A 150 -0.91 18.72 -11.76
N GLU A 151 -0.66 19.98 -12.10
CA GLU A 151 -0.13 20.35 -13.43
C GLU A 151 1.31 19.87 -13.58
N GLU A 152 2.14 20.03 -12.53
CA GLU A 152 3.51 19.52 -12.51
C GLU A 152 3.54 17.98 -12.53
N VAL A 153 2.71 17.33 -11.71
CA VAL A 153 2.59 15.87 -11.67
C VAL A 153 2.18 15.28 -13.02
N LEU A 154 1.33 15.94 -13.78
CA LEU A 154 0.86 15.48 -15.10
C LEU A 154 1.68 16.01 -16.28
N TYR A 155 2.77 16.74 -16.02
CA TYR A 155 3.57 17.32 -17.09
C TYR A 155 4.09 16.25 -18.08
N GLY A 156 3.71 16.40 -19.35
CA GLY A 156 4.07 15.48 -20.43
C GLY A 156 3.31 14.15 -20.42
N ILE A 157 2.28 13.99 -19.58
CA ILE A 157 1.41 12.81 -19.56
C ILE A 157 0.10 13.15 -20.28
N PRO A 158 -0.30 12.40 -21.32
CA PRO A 158 -1.63 12.54 -21.92
C PRO A 158 -2.71 12.24 -20.87
N ALA A 159 -3.48 13.26 -20.52
CA ALA A 159 -4.47 13.18 -19.46
C ALA A 159 -5.77 13.87 -19.91
N VAL A 160 -6.92 13.27 -19.59
CA VAL A 160 -8.25 13.83 -19.86
C VAL A 160 -8.89 14.23 -18.55
N GLU A 161 -9.19 15.51 -18.39
CA GLU A 161 -9.88 16.02 -17.19
C GLU A 161 -11.32 15.51 -17.12
N LEU A 162 -11.73 15.08 -15.94
CA LEU A 162 -13.10 14.68 -15.62
C LEU A 162 -13.70 15.58 -14.54
N PRO A 163 -14.97 16.00 -14.68
CA PRO A 163 -15.63 16.88 -13.72
C PRO A 163 -15.95 16.20 -12.39
N SER A 164 -16.10 14.87 -12.39
CA SER A 164 -16.45 14.08 -11.22
C SER A 164 -16.17 12.61 -11.45
N VAL A 165 -15.56 11.96 -10.47
CA VAL A 165 -15.35 10.50 -10.44
C VAL A 165 -15.68 9.95 -9.07
N PHE A 166 -16.08 8.69 -9.03
CA PHE A 166 -16.29 7.90 -7.83
C PHE A 166 -15.23 6.79 -7.78
N ILE A 167 -14.41 6.82 -6.75
CA ILE A 167 -13.35 5.82 -6.53
C ILE A 167 -13.72 5.01 -5.30
N LYS A 168 -13.70 3.68 -5.41
CA LYS A 168 -13.84 2.79 -4.25
C LYS A 168 -12.68 3.03 -3.28
N CYS A 169 -12.98 3.28 -2.02
CA CYS A 169 -11.97 3.55 -0.99
C CYS A 169 -12.08 2.52 0.14
N GLY A 170 -11.06 1.68 0.31
CA GLY A 170 -11.01 0.71 1.41
C GLY A 170 -12.05 -0.42 1.28
N SER A 171 -12.60 -0.87 2.40
CA SER A 171 -13.53 -2.02 2.51
C SER A 171 -14.95 -1.76 1.99
N GLY A 172 -15.18 -0.65 1.28
CA GLY A 172 -16.50 -0.31 0.75
C GLY A 172 -16.47 0.72 -0.39
N ILE A 173 -17.62 0.87 -1.05
CA ILE A 173 -17.82 1.89 -2.08
C ILE A 173 -18.14 3.21 -1.39
N GLU A 174 -17.13 3.89 -0.85
CA GLU A 174 -17.28 5.32 -0.57
C GLU A 174 -17.29 6.08 -1.89
N LYS A 175 -18.48 6.38 -2.40
CA LYS A 175 -18.68 7.28 -3.53
C LYS A 175 -18.31 8.70 -3.13
N LYS A 176 -17.02 9.01 -3.16
CA LYS A 176 -16.53 10.38 -2.94
C LYS A 176 -16.34 11.08 -4.29
N LYS A 177 -16.96 12.25 -4.43
CA LYS A 177 -16.73 13.16 -5.55
C LYS A 177 -15.41 13.90 -5.37
N TYR A 178 -14.57 13.86 -6.40
CA TYR A 178 -13.33 14.62 -6.51
C TYR A 178 -13.50 15.67 -7.62
N ASN A 179 -12.94 16.86 -7.42
CA ASN A 179 -13.11 18.01 -8.31
C ASN A 179 -11.95 18.21 -9.29
N GLN A 180 -10.81 17.55 -9.05
CA GLN A 180 -9.63 17.57 -9.93
C GLN A 180 -9.27 16.12 -10.21
N CYS A 181 -9.77 15.61 -11.33
CA CYS A 181 -9.65 14.22 -11.71
C CYS A 181 -9.17 14.12 -13.14
N PHE A 182 -8.23 13.21 -13.39
CA PHE A 182 -7.67 13.04 -14.72
C PHE A 182 -7.61 11.56 -15.06
N VAL A 183 -8.12 11.19 -16.21
CA VAL A 183 -7.93 9.85 -16.77
C VAL A 183 -6.61 9.83 -17.52
N ILE A 184 -5.78 8.87 -17.17
CA ILE A 184 -4.55 8.49 -17.87
C ILE A 184 -4.69 7.02 -18.28
N GLN A 185 -3.89 6.55 -19.23
CA GLN A 185 -3.98 5.19 -19.74
C GLN A 185 -2.61 4.52 -19.74
N GLN A 186 -2.56 3.27 -19.27
CA GLN A 186 -1.37 2.43 -19.41
C GLN A 186 -1.14 2.04 -20.88
N SER A 187 0.09 1.64 -21.20
CA SER A 187 0.51 1.15 -22.51
C SER A 187 -0.31 -0.07 -23.01
N ASN A 188 -0.87 -0.84 -22.07
CA ASN A 188 -1.72 -2.00 -22.35
C ASN A 188 -3.22 -1.66 -22.56
N GLY A 189 -3.59 -0.37 -22.51
CA GLY A 189 -4.97 0.10 -22.63
C GLY A 189 -5.77 0.16 -21.33
N THR A 190 -5.17 -0.14 -20.17
CA THR A 190 -5.85 -0.02 -18.87
C THR A 190 -5.99 1.45 -18.48
N ASP A 191 -7.23 1.90 -18.31
CA ASP A 191 -7.51 3.25 -17.83
C ASP A 191 -7.26 3.36 -16.32
N GLY A 192 -6.67 4.48 -15.91
CA GLY A 192 -6.50 4.86 -14.52
C GLY A 192 -6.97 6.29 -14.29
N VAL A 193 -7.58 6.54 -13.14
CA VAL A 193 -7.94 7.88 -12.70
C VAL A 193 -6.97 8.36 -11.62
N ILE A 194 -6.48 9.58 -11.80
CA ILE A 194 -5.73 10.34 -10.80
C ILE A 194 -6.65 11.36 -10.15
N CYS A 195 -6.58 11.48 -8.82
CA CYS A 195 -7.27 12.55 -8.10
C CYS A 195 -6.36 13.20 -7.06
N ALA A 196 -6.44 14.53 -6.96
CA ALA A 196 -5.85 15.30 -5.87
C ALA A 196 -6.99 15.86 -4.98
N ASP A 197 -7.08 15.41 -3.72
CA ASP A 197 -8.09 15.86 -2.76
C ASP A 197 -7.49 16.82 -1.74
N LYS A 198 -7.96 18.08 -1.75
CA LYS A 198 -7.46 19.19 -0.91
C LYS A 198 -5.94 19.41 -1.04
N GLY A 199 -5.40 19.19 -2.24
CA GLY A 199 -3.97 19.35 -2.54
C GLY A 199 -3.06 18.28 -1.93
N ARG A 200 -3.40 17.62 -0.82
CA ARG A 200 -2.44 16.73 -0.11
C ARG A 200 -2.65 15.24 -0.31
N ARG A 201 -3.84 14.84 -0.77
CA ARG A 201 -4.17 13.43 -0.95
C ARG A 201 -4.15 13.09 -2.42
N PHE A 202 -3.14 12.34 -2.82
CA PHE A 202 -3.04 11.75 -4.13
C PHE A 202 -3.74 10.41 -4.15
N LYS A 203 -4.50 10.17 -5.22
CA LYS A 203 -5.12 8.88 -5.49
C LYS A 203 -4.85 8.46 -6.92
N LEU A 204 -4.61 7.17 -7.11
CA LEU A 204 -4.62 6.49 -8.39
C LEU A 204 -5.54 5.28 -8.26
N SER A 205 -6.45 5.09 -9.22
CA SER A 205 -7.30 3.89 -9.27
C SER A 205 -7.55 3.44 -10.71
N THR A 206 -7.49 2.13 -10.95
CA THR A 206 -7.97 1.50 -12.19
C THR A 206 -9.44 1.09 -12.11
N VAL A 207 -10.05 1.20 -10.93
CA VAL A 207 -11.46 0.87 -10.69
C VAL A 207 -12.19 2.14 -10.25
N PHE A 208 -13.03 2.68 -11.13
CA PHE A 208 -13.77 3.92 -10.89
C PHE A 208 -15.06 4.00 -11.71
N GLU A 209 -15.97 4.86 -11.29
CA GLU A 209 -17.23 5.17 -11.97
C GLU A 209 -17.28 6.68 -12.24
N ILE A 210 -17.73 7.09 -13.42
CA ILE A 210 -17.91 8.51 -13.77
C ILE A 210 -19.40 8.92 -13.66
N GLU A 211 -19.71 10.21 -13.75
CA GLU A 211 -21.05 10.75 -13.44
C GLU A 211 -22.20 10.17 -14.27
N ASN A 212 -21.93 9.69 -15.49
CA ASN A 212 -22.92 9.04 -16.35
C ASN A 212 -23.23 7.57 -15.95
N GLY A 213 -22.54 7.02 -14.94
CA GLY A 213 -22.67 5.64 -14.47
C GLY A 213 -21.79 4.62 -15.19
N GLU A 214 -20.96 5.04 -16.13
CA GLU A 214 -19.96 4.19 -16.79
C GLU A 214 -18.89 3.77 -15.78
N LYS A 215 -18.54 2.48 -15.83
CA LYS A 215 -17.64 1.81 -14.89
C LYS A 215 -16.38 1.34 -15.60
N PHE A 216 -15.24 1.54 -14.95
CA PHE A 216 -13.93 1.17 -15.41
C PHE A 216 -13.31 0.14 -14.46
N GLY A 217 -12.58 -0.82 -15.03
CA GLY A 217 -11.91 -1.90 -14.29
C GLY A 217 -12.84 -3.00 -13.76
N GLU A 218 -12.24 -4.10 -13.31
CA GLU A 218 -12.93 -5.20 -12.64
C GLU A 218 -12.70 -5.13 -11.13
N GLU A 219 -13.78 -5.20 -10.37
CA GLU A 219 -13.73 -5.33 -8.92
C GLU A 219 -13.34 -6.77 -8.58
N GLU A 220 -12.19 -6.96 -7.92
CA GLU A 220 -11.87 -8.28 -7.36
C GLU A 220 -12.86 -8.55 -6.22
N THR A 221 -13.60 -9.65 -6.32
CA THR A 221 -14.37 -10.16 -5.19
C THR A 221 -13.38 -10.54 -4.11
N GLU A 222 -13.37 -9.82 -2.99
CA GLU A 222 -12.57 -10.21 -1.83
C GLU A 222 -12.88 -11.68 -1.50
N ASP A 223 -11.84 -12.48 -1.27
CA ASP A 223 -12.01 -13.76 -0.59
C ASP A 223 -12.86 -13.50 0.65
N PRO A 224 -13.86 -14.34 0.97
CA PRO A 224 -14.76 -14.12 2.09
C PRO A 224 -13.95 -13.70 3.31
N MET A 225 -14.22 -12.49 3.83
CA MET A 225 -13.51 -11.90 4.96
C MET A 225 -13.25 -12.99 5.99
N GLU A 226 -11.98 -13.34 6.19
CA GLU A 226 -11.60 -14.02 7.42
C GLU A 226 -12.00 -13.04 8.53
N ILE A 227 -13.04 -13.40 9.28
CA ILE A 227 -13.55 -12.61 10.38
C ILE A 227 -12.41 -12.61 11.42
N ASP A 228 -11.60 -11.56 11.38
CA ASP A 228 -10.69 -11.22 12.47
C ASP A 228 -11.59 -10.79 13.64
N ASP A 229 -11.93 -11.75 14.49
CA ASP A 229 -12.67 -11.56 15.73
C ASP A 229 -11.78 -10.84 16.76
N ASP A 230 -11.51 -9.55 16.51
CA ASP A 230 -10.74 -8.68 17.41
C ASP A 230 -11.70 -7.94 18.37
N SER A 231 -12.79 -8.60 18.78
CA SER A 231 -13.77 -8.08 19.73
C SER A 231 -13.33 -8.26 21.20
N SER A 232 -12.12 -7.79 21.55
CA SER A 232 -11.81 -7.59 22.96
C SER A 232 -12.50 -6.33 23.47
N GLU A 233 -13.79 -6.46 23.83
CA GLU A 233 -14.48 -5.50 24.71
C GLU A 233 -13.68 -5.37 26.01
N ASP A 234 -12.95 -4.26 26.15
CA ASP A 234 -12.29 -3.87 27.40
C ASP A 234 -13.37 -3.42 28.40
N ARG A 235 -13.95 -4.41 29.10
CA ARG A 235 -14.82 -4.20 30.26
C ARG A 235 -13.97 -3.67 31.42
N ARG A 236 -13.77 -2.36 31.48
CA ARG A 236 -13.47 -1.71 32.75
C ARG A 236 -14.76 -1.53 33.55
N VAL A 237 -15.08 -2.56 34.31
CA VAL A 237 -15.97 -2.48 35.47
C VAL A 237 -15.10 -2.49 36.73
N GLY A 238 -15.23 -1.45 37.56
CA GLY A 238 -15.08 -1.54 39.01
C GLY A 238 -13.69 -1.29 39.59
N GLY A 239 -13.57 -0.16 40.29
CA GLY A 239 -12.46 0.22 41.16
C GLY A 239 -12.54 1.68 41.55
#